data_AF-A0A6P0GEV3-F1
#
_entry.id   AF-A0A6P0GEV3-F1
#
_cell.length_a   1.000
_cell.length_b   1.000
_cell.length_c   1.000
_cell.angle_alpha   90.00
_cell.angle_beta   90.00
_cell.angle_gamma   90.00
#
_symmetry.space_group_name_H-M   'P 1'
#
loop_
_entity.id
_entity.type
_entity.pdbx_description
1 polymer ?
#
loop_
_entity_poly.entity_id
_entity_poly.type
_entity_poly.pdbx_seq_one_letter_code
_entity_poly.pdbx_strand_id
1 'polypeptide(L)'
;MTVSPAAVETPAAPTELDVRDLDRDAELAAVVRVAAAVAGVPCATVNLLDASEQHHVAPHGFPGCASPREESLCAGMNADGPGTHVHDDLAADPRWAGNPWVDGRRAEVRAYASAPLVFRGETVGTLCVFDTAPHAFAPDAGDRLADLASVVVALFQRRRQARQLADLAAANAAARDQAEAAAGHAARSEAFTRALLESLPVGVVAADAEGGLTLFNRLGREWHGVPERYADRVGGARLTEQVAETFGLCAPDGRRLRPEESPLARVYTEGRVRDVDMAIDRPGHPLRVLRASGTPVLDAEGRLTGAVVAMMDVTDQRELEARLREAALHDALTGLPNRALLRDRVEQALQVQAREGLPAALLYCDLDDFKGINDTLGHAAGDAALLRMAATLRSVVRPGDTVARIGGDEFVVLCPGTATGSATQRLVDRITAALAIPIDGGPPLRSSTGVALSRRGDDADSLLYRADAAMYEVKRSRRRPAPAA
;
A
#
# COMPACT_ATOMS: atom_id res chain seq x y z
N MET A 1 -43.03 37.24 39.46
CA MET A 1 -41.71 36.69 39.07
C MET A 1 -41.07 37.71 38.14
N THR A 2 -40.60 38.83 38.69
CA THR A 2 -39.18 39.10 38.97
C THR A 2 -38.31 39.00 37.72
N VAL A 3 -38.33 40.10 36.96
CA VAL A 3 -37.36 40.40 35.90
C VAL A 3 -36.00 40.56 36.58
N SER A 4 -35.06 39.70 36.20
CA SER A 4 -33.67 39.71 36.68
C SER A 4 -33.02 41.05 36.32
N PRO A 5 -32.28 41.72 37.22
CA PRO A 5 -31.58 42.95 36.87
C PRO A 5 -30.50 42.60 35.85
N ALA A 6 -30.45 43.37 34.77
CA ALA A 6 -29.39 43.32 33.77
C ALA A 6 -28.05 43.42 34.49
N ALA A 7 -27.19 42.42 34.30
CA ALA A 7 -25.81 42.47 34.72
C ALA A 7 -25.17 43.66 34.02
N VAL A 8 -24.86 44.70 34.79
CA VAL A 8 -23.96 45.77 34.36
C VAL A 8 -22.63 45.08 34.03
N GLU A 9 -22.28 45.06 32.75
CA GLU A 9 -20.98 44.59 32.29
C GLU A 9 -19.90 45.36 33.07
N THR A 10 -19.12 44.62 33.84
CA THR A 10 -17.88 45.10 34.47
C THR A 10 -16.98 45.69 33.38
N PRO A 11 -16.40 46.89 33.58
CA PRO A 11 -15.49 47.50 32.61
C PRO A 11 -14.35 46.52 32.30
N ALA A 12 -13.94 46.46 31.03
CA ALA A 12 -12.91 45.56 30.55
C ALA A 12 -11.66 45.67 31.45
N ALA A 13 -11.34 44.58 32.14
CA ALA A 13 -10.20 44.56 33.05
C ALA A 13 -8.89 44.84 32.28
N PRO A 14 -7.91 45.54 32.87
CA PRO A 14 -6.61 45.84 32.24
C PRO A 14 -5.70 44.62 32.04
N THR A 15 -6.26 43.41 32.06
CA THR A 15 -5.58 42.13 31.82
C THR A 15 -5.13 41.96 30.35
N GLU A 16 -5.53 42.84 29.44
CA GLU A 16 -5.06 42.86 28.04
C GLU A 16 -3.77 43.69 27.82
N LEU A 17 -3.32 44.47 28.80
CA LEU A 17 -2.06 45.21 28.78
C LEU A 17 -1.13 44.62 29.84
N ASP A 18 -0.13 43.83 29.41
CA ASP A 18 0.90 43.33 30.32
C ASP A 18 1.68 44.49 30.95
N VAL A 19 1.25 44.93 32.13
CA VAL A 19 1.72 46.10 32.86
C VAL A 19 3.22 46.01 33.16
N ARG A 20 3.76 44.79 33.28
CA ARG A 20 5.16 44.52 33.62
C ARG A 20 6.15 44.98 32.53
N ASP A 21 5.68 45.03 31.28
CA ASP A 21 6.47 45.51 30.14
C ASP A 21 6.32 47.03 29.91
N LEU A 22 5.48 47.72 30.68
CA LEU A 22 5.25 49.16 30.55
C LEU A 22 6.17 49.98 31.46
N ASP A 23 6.57 49.45 32.63
CA ASP A 23 7.47 50.14 33.57
C ASP A 23 8.88 50.39 33.02
N ARG A 24 9.27 49.66 31.96
CA ARG A 24 10.57 49.79 31.29
C ARG A 24 10.47 50.43 29.90
N ASP A 25 9.29 50.95 29.53
CA ASP A 25 9.08 51.56 28.22
C ASP A 25 9.67 52.97 28.16
N ALA A 26 10.71 53.14 27.34
CA ALA A 26 11.40 54.41 27.15
C ALA A 26 10.52 55.49 26.47
N GLU A 27 9.62 55.09 25.56
CA GLU A 27 8.69 56.00 24.88
C GLU A 27 7.62 56.49 25.86
N LEU A 28 7.03 55.58 26.64
CA LEU A 28 6.05 55.92 27.68
C LEU A 28 6.68 56.83 28.75
N ALA A 29 7.86 56.47 29.24
CA ALA A 29 8.58 57.29 30.21
C ALA A 29 8.95 58.67 29.66
N ALA A 30 9.23 58.79 28.34
CA ALA A 30 9.46 60.09 27.71
C ALA A 30 8.19 60.94 27.69
N VAL A 31 7.03 60.36 27.34
CA VAL A 31 5.74 61.08 27.36
C VAL A 31 5.40 61.54 28.77
N VAL A 32 5.62 60.71 29.80
CA VAL A 32 5.40 61.09 31.20
C VAL A 32 6.32 62.25 31.64
N ARG A 33 7.61 62.23 31.26
CA ARG A 33 8.52 63.36 31.53
C ARG A 33 8.08 64.64 30.83
N VAL A 34 7.61 64.54 29.59
CA VAL A 34 7.07 65.69 28.84
C VAL A 34 5.81 66.22 29.53
N ALA A 35 4.93 65.36 30.03
CA ALA A 35 3.74 65.77 30.77
C ALA A 35 4.10 66.60 32.02
N ALA A 36 5.05 66.14 32.83
CA ALA A 36 5.56 66.88 33.99
C ALA A 36 6.13 68.26 33.58
N ALA A 37 6.99 68.28 32.56
CA ALA A 37 7.65 69.50 32.10
C ALA A 37 6.66 70.53 31.51
N VAL A 38 5.69 70.08 30.72
CA VAL A 38 4.67 70.94 30.09
C VAL A 38 3.69 71.50 31.11
N ALA A 39 3.39 70.73 32.15
CA ALA A 39 2.53 71.15 33.25
C ALA A 39 3.27 71.94 34.34
N GLY A 40 4.61 72.02 34.29
CA GLY A 40 5.42 72.81 35.22
C GLY A 40 5.56 72.20 36.63
N VAL A 41 5.32 70.90 36.77
CA VAL A 41 5.30 70.19 38.07
C VAL A 41 6.35 69.06 38.11
N PRO A 42 6.83 68.65 39.30
CA PRO A 42 7.93 67.69 39.41
C PRO A 42 7.52 66.23 39.16
N CYS A 43 6.24 65.89 39.31
CA CYS A 43 5.78 64.51 39.29
C CYS A 43 4.77 64.23 38.17
N ALA A 44 4.89 63.06 37.53
CA ALA A 44 3.94 62.57 36.54
C ALA A 44 3.93 61.04 36.44
N THR A 45 2.83 60.45 35.98
CA THR A 45 2.68 59.00 35.78
C THR A 45 1.45 58.68 34.94
N VAL A 46 1.47 57.49 34.31
CA VAL A 46 0.27 56.89 33.74
C VAL A 46 -0.33 55.93 34.75
N ASN A 47 -1.58 56.14 35.11
CA ASN A 47 -2.34 55.25 35.97
C ASN A 47 -3.17 54.29 35.15
N LEU A 48 -2.99 52.99 35.39
CA LEU A 48 -3.90 51.96 34.90
C LEU A 48 -4.82 51.56 36.04
N LEU A 49 -6.12 51.51 35.77
CA LEU A 49 -7.14 51.21 36.76
C LEU A 49 -7.69 49.80 36.49
N ASP A 50 -7.51 48.88 37.44
CA ASP A 50 -8.16 47.57 37.43
C ASP A 50 -9.42 47.57 38.31
N ALA A 51 -10.04 46.41 38.51
CA ALA A 51 -11.28 46.31 39.30
C ALA A 51 -11.12 46.74 40.77
N SER A 52 -9.91 46.63 41.34
CA SER A 52 -9.62 46.78 42.77
C SER A 52 -8.48 47.76 43.09
N GLU A 53 -7.57 48.02 42.15
CA GLU A 53 -6.34 48.78 42.36
C GLU A 53 -6.07 49.77 41.21
N GLN A 54 -5.31 50.81 41.55
CA GLN A 54 -4.58 51.65 40.62
C GLN A 54 -3.11 51.23 40.60
N HIS A 55 -2.55 51.12 39.41
CA HIS A 55 -1.12 50.88 39.18
C HIS A 55 -0.48 52.11 38.54
N HIS A 56 0.51 52.69 39.22
CA HIS A 56 1.37 53.74 38.67
C HIS A 56 2.37 53.12 37.68
N VAL A 57 2.26 53.46 36.41
CA VAL A 57 3.12 53.02 35.34
C VAL A 57 4.03 54.16 34.90
N ALA A 58 5.31 53.84 34.69
CA ALA A 58 6.35 54.79 34.30
C ALA A 58 6.39 56.07 35.17
N PRO A 59 6.47 55.96 36.52
CA PRO A 59 6.49 57.12 37.41
C PRO A 59 7.71 58.01 37.14
N HIS A 60 7.49 59.33 37.18
CA HIS A 60 8.53 60.35 37.09
C HIS A 60 8.44 61.27 38.30
N GLY A 61 9.57 61.54 38.96
CA GLY A 61 9.64 62.45 40.11
C GLY A 61 9.25 61.84 41.47
N PHE A 62 8.79 60.58 41.50
CA PHE A 62 8.39 59.88 42.73
C PHE A 62 8.54 58.35 42.56
N PRO A 63 8.51 57.56 43.65
CA PRO A 63 8.86 56.13 43.58
C PRO A 63 7.80 55.23 42.92
N GLY A 64 6.59 55.72 42.64
CA GLY A 64 5.46 54.90 42.17
C GLY A 64 4.97 53.90 43.23
N CYS A 65 3.69 53.51 43.16
CA CYS A 65 3.17 52.37 43.92
C CYS A 65 1.85 51.86 43.35
N ALA A 66 1.40 50.67 43.77
CA ALA A 66 0.00 50.32 43.63
C ALA A 66 -0.80 50.89 44.80
N SER A 67 -2.05 51.26 44.58
CA SER A 67 -2.96 51.71 45.65
C SER A 67 -4.37 51.18 45.43
N PRO A 68 -5.17 50.96 46.48
CA PRO A 68 -6.58 50.59 46.33
C PRO A 68 -7.32 51.59 45.45
N ARG A 69 -8.18 51.12 44.56
CA ARG A 69 -8.93 51.95 43.61
C ARG A 69 -9.79 53.00 44.32
N GLU A 70 -10.32 52.67 45.50
CA GLU A 70 -11.12 53.59 46.32
C GLU A 70 -10.32 54.77 46.88
N GLU A 71 -8.99 54.64 46.97
CA GLU A 71 -8.10 55.70 47.44
C GLU A 71 -7.55 56.54 46.29
N SER A 72 -7.73 56.11 45.03
CA SER A 72 -7.20 56.79 43.85
C SER A 72 -7.89 58.13 43.58
N LEU A 73 -7.08 59.19 43.45
CA LEU A 73 -7.53 60.49 42.95
C LEU A 73 -8.11 60.37 41.53
N CYS A 74 -7.48 59.57 40.66
CA CYS A 74 -7.91 59.38 39.28
C CYS A 74 -9.25 58.67 39.17
N ALA A 75 -9.45 57.60 39.95
CA ALA A 75 -10.69 56.83 39.95
C ALA A 75 -11.85 57.65 40.50
N GLY A 76 -11.61 58.44 41.56
CA GLY A 76 -12.59 59.37 42.11
C GLY A 76 -12.96 60.47 41.11
N MET A 77 -11.98 61.13 40.50
CA MET A 77 -12.23 62.23 39.54
C MET A 77 -12.97 61.74 38.29
N ASN A 78 -12.59 60.57 37.77
CA ASN A 78 -13.29 59.98 36.62
C ASN A 78 -14.73 59.56 36.94
N ALA A 79 -15.08 59.33 38.21
CA ALA A 79 -16.45 59.02 38.61
C ALA A 79 -17.37 60.25 38.54
N ASP A 80 -16.81 61.46 38.68
CA ASP A 80 -17.54 62.73 38.59
C ASP A 80 -17.80 63.16 37.13
N GLY A 81 -17.17 62.50 36.15
CA GLY A 81 -17.42 62.65 34.71
C GLY A 81 -16.16 62.46 33.87
N PRO A 82 -16.27 61.98 32.61
CA PRO A 82 -15.12 61.81 31.74
C PRO A 82 -14.60 63.19 31.30
N GLY A 83 -13.37 63.54 31.69
CA GLY A 83 -12.78 64.82 31.31
C GLY A 83 -11.39 65.03 31.89
N THR A 84 -10.77 66.14 31.52
CA THR A 84 -9.54 66.60 32.15
C THR A 84 -9.88 67.28 33.48
N HIS A 85 -9.12 66.96 34.51
CA HIS A 85 -9.27 67.56 35.84
C HIS A 85 -8.01 68.33 36.16
N VAL A 86 -8.16 69.56 36.65
CA VAL A 86 -7.04 70.46 36.99
C VAL A 86 -7.36 71.13 38.32
N HIS A 87 -6.48 70.96 39.30
CA HIS A 87 -6.64 71.48 40.65
C HIS A 87 -5.33 72.11 41.12
N ASP A 88 -5.32 73.42 41.31
CA ASP A 88 -4.13 74.14 41.77
C ASP A 88 -3.76 73.81 43.22
N ASP A 89 -4.76 73.46 44.05
CA ASP A 89 -4.60 72.97 45.42
C ASP A 89 -5.77 72.06 45.85
N LEU A 90 -5.54 70.75 45.91
CA LEU A 90 -6.50 69.74 46.35
C LEU A 90 -6.87 69.87 47.83
N ALA A 91 -5.97 70.38 48.68
CA ALA A 91 -6.27 70.55 50.11
C ALA A 91 -7.28 71.67 50.34
N ALA A 92 -7.43 72.59 49.38
CA ALA A 92 -8.44 73.64 49.41
C ALA A 92 -9.83 73.15 48.96
N ASP A 93 -9.93 71.98 48.30
CA ASP A 93 -11.19 71.37 47.89
C ASP A 93 -11.66 70.37 48.96
N PRO A 94 -12.80 70.62 49.66
CA PRO A 94 -13.31 69.72 50.68
C PRO A 94 -13.59 68.29 50.20
N ARG A 95 -13.77 68.07 48.89
CA ARG A 95 -13.95 66.74 48.30
C ARG A 95 -12.68 65.90 48.35
N TRP A 96 -11.51 66.54 48.26
CA TRP A 96 -10.21 65.88 48.13
C TRP A 96 -9.35 65.98 49.38
N ALA A 97 -9.59 66.95 50.26
CA ALA A 97 -8.80 67.19 51.47
C ALA A 97 -8.66 65.97 52.41
N GLY A 98 -9.63 65.03 52.40
CA GLY A 98 -9.58 63.79 53.18
C GLY A 98 -9.06 62.56 52.44
N ASN A 99 -8.63 62.70 51.18
CA ASN A 99 -8.09 61.58 50.41
C ASN A 99 -6.67 61.21 50.93
N PRO A 100 -6.32 59.92 51.06
CA PRO A 100 -4.99 59.49 51.53
C PRO A 100 -3.79 60.07 50.78
N TRP A 101 -3.95 60.46 49.51
CA TRP A 101 -2.92 61.10 48.69
C TRP A 101 -2.77 62.60 48.95
N VAL A 102 -3.70 63.22 49.66
CA VAL A 102 -3.73 64.67 49.95
C VAL A 102 -3.44 64.93 51.43
N ASP A 103 -3.96 64.08 52.32
CA ASP A 103 -3.91 64.26 53.77
C ASP A 103 -2.60 63.79 54.45
N GLY A 104 -1.62 63.33 53.66
CA GLY A 104 -0.31 62.87 54.14
C GLY A 104 -0.21 61.38 54.48
N ARG A 105 -1.30 60.59 54.39
CA ARG A 105 -1.24 59.14 54.66
C ARG A 105 -0.46 58.34 53.62
N ARG A 106 -0.46 58.77 52.35
CA ARG A 106 0.33 58.18 51.25
C ARG A 106 1.29 59.16 50.62
N ALA A 107 0.84 60.40 50.45
CA ALA A 107 1.60 61.52 49.95
C ALA A 107 0.91 62.82 50.40
N GLU A 108 1.57 63.95 50.16
CA GLU A 108 1.04 65.28 50.40
C GLU A 108 0.79 65.98 49.05
N VAL A 109 -0.04 65.38 48.20
CA VAL A 109 -0.37 65.96 46.89
C VAL A 109 -1.20 67.23 47.08
N ARG A 110 -0.72 68.34 46.54
CA ARG A 110 -1.37 69.65 46.59
C ARG A 110 -1.86 70.04 45.21
N ALA A 111 -1.00 70.25 44.23
CA ALA A 111 -1.44 70.48 42.87
C ALA A 111 -1.61 69.16 42.12
N TYR A 112 -2.67 69.02 41.34
CA TYR A 112 -2.95 67.80 40.59
C TYR A 112 -3.69 68.09 39.31
N ALA A 113 -3.23 67.50 38.20
CA ALA A 113 -3.96 67.50 36.94
C ALA A 113 -3.94 66.11 36.29
N SER A 114 -5.04 65.73 35.64
CA SER A 114 -5.13 64.45 34.94
C SER A 114 -5.99 64.49 33.70
N ALA A 115 -5.60 63.69 32.70
CA ALA A 115 -6.34 63.45 31.48
C ALA A 115 -6.66 61.95 31.32
N PRO A 116 -7.87 61.58 30.86
CA PRO A 116 -8.27 60.18 30.72
C PRO A 116 -7.62 59.53 29.50
N LEU A 117 -7.16 58.28 29.67
CA LEU A 117 -6.76 57.41 28.58
C LEU A 117 -8.01 56.70 28.05
N VAL A 118 -8.59 57.22 26.98
CA VAL A 118 -9.82 56.67 26.40
C VAL A 118 -9.50 55.71 25.26
N PHE A 119 -9.90 54.46 25.41
CA PHE A 119 -9.78 53.42 24.40
C PHE A 119 -11.16 52.85 24.06
N ARG A 120 -11.57 52.93 22.79
CA ARG A 120 -12.89 52.48 22.31
C ARG A 120 -14.10 53.06 23.08
N GLY A 121 -13.96 54.27 23.63
CA GLY A 121 -15.00 54.93 24.41
C GLY A 121 -14.98 54.59 25.91
N GLU A 122 -14.06 53.72 26.36
CA GLU A 122 -13.87 53.38 27.76
C GLU A 122 -12.58 53.99 28.31
N THR A 123 -12.61 54.48 29.55
CA THR A 123 -11.43 54.99 30.24
C THR A 123 -10.65 53.83 30.83
N VAL A 124 -9.50 53.51 30.23
CA VAL A 124 -8.61 52.42 30.67
C VAL A 124 -7.57 52.88 31.71
N GLY A 125 -7.46 54.19 31.91
CA GLY A 125 -6.47 54.79 32.81
C GLY A 125 -6.45 56.31 32.72
N THR A 126 -5.43 56.95 33.30
CA THR A 126 -5.22 58.40 33.21
C THR A 126 -3.74 58.75 33.08
N LEU A 127 -3.39 59.77 32.30
CA LEU A 127 -2.12 60.46 32.45
C LEU A 127 -2.30 61.55 33.52
N CYS A 128 -1.51 61.51 34.59
CA CYS A 128 -1.60 62.50 35.65
C CYS A 128 -0.25 63.12 35.97
N VAL A 129 -0.31 64.35 36.48
CA VAL A 129 0.81 65.16 36.92
C VAL A 129 0.45 65.79 38.26
N PHE A 130 1.43 65.97 39.14
CA PHE A 130 1.16 66.49 40.47
C PHE A 130 2.38 67.15 41.11
N ASP A 131 2.12 67.95 42.14
CA ASP A 131 3.11 68.59 43.00
C ASP A 131 2.70 68.47 44.48
N THR A 132 3.68 68.46 45.37
CA THR A 132 3.49 68.55 46.82
C THR A 132 3.29 69.99 47.32
N ALA A 133 3.50 70.99 46.46
CA ALA A 133 3.15 72.38 46.72
C ALA A 133 1.96 72.81 45.85
N PRO A 134 1.16 73.81 46.28
CA PRO A 134 0.18 74.45 45.41
C PRO A 134 0.86 75.01 44.15
N HIS A 135 0.23 74.80 42.99
CA HIS A 135 0.76 75.19 41.70
C HIS A 135 -0.36 75.74 40.83
N ALA A 136 -0.22 76.97 40.34
CA ALA A 136 -1.18 77.57 39.42
C ALA A 136 -0.96 77.03 38.01
N PHE A 137 -1.75 76.06 37.58
CA PHE A 137 -1.62 75.49 36.25
C PHE A 137 -1.97 76.51 35.17
N ALA A 138 -1.33 76.40 34.00
CA ALA A 138 -1.71 77.21 32.85
C ALA A 138 -3.16 76.90 32.43
N PRO A 139 -3.93 77.88 31.89
CA PRO A 139 -5.33 77.67 31.50
C PRO A 139 -5.54 76.54 30.48
N ASP A 140 -4.52 76.21 29.70
CA ASP A 140 -4.52 75.15 28.68
C ASP A 140 -3.81 73.85 29.15
N ALA A 141 -3.43 73.73 30.43
CA ALA A 141 -2.73 72.55 30.95
C ALA A 141 -3.53 71.25 30.78
N GLY A 142 -4.86 71.32 30.96
CA GLY A 142 -5.76 70.18 30.72
C GLY A 142 -5.71 69.71 29.26
N ASP A 143 -5.79 70.64 28.31
CA ASP A 143 -5.76 70.34 26.86
C ASP A 143 -4.42 69.69 26.46
N ARG A 144 -3.30 70.24 26.95
CA ARG A 144 -1.96 69.68 26.71
C ARG A 144 -1.82 68.25 27.27
N LEU A 145 -2.40 67.98 28.43
CA LEU A 145 -2.43 66.63 29.00
C LEU A 145 -3.34 65.67 28.20
N ALA A 146 -4.46 66.16 27.65
CA ALA A 146 -5.33 65.37 26.79
C ALA A 146 -4.64 64.97 25.47
N ASP A 147 -3.86 65.86 24.88
CA ASP A 147 -3.04 65.54 23.69
C ASP A 147 -2.01 64.46 24.00
N LEU A 148 -1.28 64.59 25.12
CA LEU A 148 -0.31 63.59 25.56
C LEU A 148 -0.98 62.25 25.94
N ALA A 149 -2.15 62.28 26.57
CA ALA A 149 -2.96 61.10 26.84
C ALA A 149 -3.35 60.37 25.55
N SER A 150 -3.70 61.10 24.49
CA SER A 150 -3.99 60.52 23.17
C SER A 150 -2.75 59.83 22.55
N VAL A 151 -1.55 60.40 22.74
CA VAL A 151 -0.28 59.76 22.34
C VAL A 151 -0.04 58.46 23.10
N VAL A 152 -0.29 58.44 24.42
CA VAL A 152 -0.16 57.21 25.23
C VAL A 152 -1.11 56.11 24.71
N VAL A 153 -2.36 56.45 24.41
CA VAL A 153 -3.33 55.49 23.84
C VAL A 153 -2.83 54.95 22.50
N ALA A 154 -2.29 55.79 21.62
CA ALA A 154 -1.74 55.36 20.33
C ALA A 154 -0.53 54.42 20.49
N LEU A 155 0.35 54.66 21.48
CA LEU A 155 1.47 53.77 21.80
C LEU A 155 0.98 52.39 22.24
N PHE A 156 -0.03 52.33 23.12
CA PHE A 156 -0.62 51.07 23.57
C PHE A 156 -1.26 50.28 22.42
N GLN A 157 -1.98 50.96 21.54
CA GLN A 157 -2.58 50.35 20.34
C GLN A 157 -1.51 49.74 19.42
N ARG A 158 -0.45 50.51 19.13
CA ARG A 158 0.65 50.06 18.26
C ARG A 158 1.35 48.82 18.84
N ARG A 159 1.61 48.80 20.15
CA ARG A 159 2.22 47.64 20.82
C ARG A 159 1.33 46.40 20.76
N ARG A 160 0.02 46.55 20.99
CA ARG A 160 -0.94 45.45 20.87
C ARG A 160 -0.98 44.89 19.45
N GLN A 161 -1.04 45.75 18.44
CA GLN A 161 -1.04 45.33 17.03
C GLN A 161 0.26 44.61 16.65
N ALA A 162 1.42 45.12 17.08
CA ALA A 162 2.70 44.49 16.82
C ALA A 162 2.79 43.08 17.41
N ARG A 163 2.30 42.88 18.65
CA ARG A 163 2.24 41.55 19.29
C ARG A 163 1.31 40.61 18.53
N GLN A 164 0.10 41.04 18.19
CA GLN A 164 -0.86 40.22 17.44
C GLN A 164 -0.31 39.79 16.06
N LEU A 165 0.38 40.70 15.36
CA LEU A 165 1.04 40.37 14.09
C LEU A 165 2.18 39.37 14.27
N ALA A 166 2.97 39.51 15.33
CA ALA A 166 4.05 38.57 15.65
C ALA A 166 3.52 37.16 15.97
N ASP A 167 2.46 37.07 16.77
CA ASP A 167 1.82 35.80 17.13
C ASP A 167 1.24 35.09 15.91
N LEU A 168 0.55 35.84 15.03
CA LEU A 168 0.01 35.30 13.78
C LEU A 168 1.13 34.84 12.84
N ALA A 169 2.22 35.61 12.73
CA ALA A 169 3.37 35.23 11.92
C ALA A 169 4.03 33.95 12.43
N ALA A 170 4.18 33.81 13.76
CA ALA A 170 4.72 32.61 14.38
C ALA A 170 3.81 31.38 14.15
N ALA A 171 2.49 31.53 14.30
CA ALA A 171 1.53 30.45 14.04
C ALA A 171 1.54 30.01 12.56
N ASN A 172 1.60 30.96 11.62
CA ASN A 172 1.69 30.67 10.19
C ASN A 172 3.00 29.96 9.82
N ALA A 173 4.13 30.37 10.41
CA ALA A 173 5.41 29.70 10.20
C ALA A 173 5.36 28.24 10.70
N ALA A 174 4.85 28.02 11.92
CA ALA A 174 4.71 26.68 12.46
C ALA A 174 3.77 25.78 11.63
N ALA A 175 2.65 26.33 11.15
CA ALA A 175 1.72 25.60 10.29
C ALA A 175 2.37 25.24 8.94
N ARG A 176 3.16 26.14 8.38
CA ARG A 176 3.91 25.89 7.14
C ARG A 176 4.97 24.81 7.33
N ASP A 177 5.76 24.86 8.40
CA ASP A 177 6.78 23.85 8.70
C ASP A 177 6.14 22.46 8.89
N GLN A 178 4.99 22.39 9.56
CA GLN A 178 4.22 21.14 9.69
C GLN A 178 3.71 20.62 8.34
N ALA A 179 3.19 21.50 7.48
CA ALA A 179 2.72 21.12 6.15
C ALA A 179 3.86 20.63 5.25
N GLU A 180 5.01 21.31 5.27
CA GLU A 180 6.21 20.89 4.53
C GLU A 180 6.73 19.53 5.05
N ALA A 181 6.76 19.31 6.37
CA ALA A 181 7.14 18.04 6.96
C ALA A 181 6.17 16.90 6.59
N ALA A 182 4.86 17.16 6.64
CA ALA A 182 3.83 16.19 6.26
C ALA A 182 3.92 15.83 4.76
N ALA A 183 4.10 16.83 3.89
CA ALA A 183 4.30 16.63 2.46
C ALA A 183 5.58 15.82 2.18
N GLY A 184 6.68 16.14 2.88
CA GLY A 184 7.93 15.38 2.77
C GLY A 184 7.82 13.94 3.29
N HIS A 185 6.98 13.68 4.29
CA HIS A 185 6.69 12.31 4.73
C HIS A 185 5.85 11.56 3.70
N ALA A 186 4.77 12.16 3.20
CA ALA A 186 3.89 11.58 2.19
C ALA A 186 4.66 11.23 0.91
N ALA A 187 5.49 12.16 0.40
CA ALA A 187 6.31 11.94 -0.79
C ALA A 187 7.30 10.77 -0.62
N ARG A 188 7.92 10.63 0.56
CA ARG A 188 8.80 9.49 0.87
C ARG A 188 8.03 8.18 0.94
N SER A 189 6.84 8.18 1.55
CA SER A 189 5.98 7.01 1.63
C SER A 189 5.51 6.54 0.24
N GLU A 190 5.12 7.48 -0.62
CA GLU A 190 4.74 7.19 -2.00
C GLU A 190 5.92 6.61 -2.80
N ALA A 191 7.09 7.26 -2.73
CA ALA A 191 8.30 6.80 -3.42
C ALA A 191 8.71 5.38 -2.97
N PHE A 192 8.66 5.10 -1.67
CA PHE A 192 8.96 3.78 -1.12
C PHE A 192 7.97 2.72 -1.61
N THR A 193 6.66 3.01 -1.57
CA THR A 193 5.62 2.10 -2.05
C THR A 193 5.79 1.78 -3.54
N ARG A 194 6.08 2.81 -4.35
CA ARG A 194 6.37 2.65 -5.78
C ARG A 194 7.60 1.76 -5.98
N ALA A 195 8.70 2.02 -5.27
CA ALA A 195 9.91 1.21 -5.37
C ALA A 195 9.69 -0.26 -4.98
N LEU A 196 8.90 -0.51 -3.93
CA LEU A 196 8.50 -1.87 -3.56
C LEU A 196 7.75 -2.56 -4.70
N LEU A 197 6.69 -1.94 -5.23
CA LEU A 197 5.89 -2.52 -6.32
C LEU A 197 6.73 -2.81 -7.57
N GLU A 198 7.66 -1.93 -7.93
CA GLU A 198 8.54 -2.09 -9.11
C GLU A 198 9.59 -3.21 -8.95
N SER A 199 9.95 -3.55 -7.72
CA SER A 199 10.95 -4.60 -7.41
C SER A 199 10.34 -5.99 -7.17
N LEU A 200 9.02 -6.09 -7.02
CA LEU A 200 8.34 -7.36 -6.80
C LEU A 200 8.53 -8.33 -7.99
N PRO A 201 8.78 -9.63 -7.76
CA PRO A 201 8.84 -10.66 -8.80
C PRO A 201 7.44 -11.15 -9.22
N VAL A 202 6.42 -10.30 -9.08
CA VAL A 202 5.03 -10.57 -9.50
C VAL A 202 4.52 -9.38 -10.32
N GLY A 203 3.67 -9.66 -11.31
CA GLY A 203 2.96 -8.61 -12.05
C GLY A 203 1.81 -8.08 -11.20
N VAL A 204 1.80 -6.78 -10.92
CA VAL A 204 0.73 -6.13 -10.14
C VAL A 204 -0.01 -5.16 -11.03
N VAL A 205 -1.34 -5.29 -11.04
CA VAL A 205 -2.27 -4.39 -11.73
C VAL A 205 -3.32 -3.91 -10.74
N ALA A 206 -3.62 -2.61 -10.73
CA ALA A 206 -4.67 -2.04 -9.91
C ALA A 206 -5.63 -1.17 -10.74
N ALA A 207 -6.85 -1.02 -10.22
CA ALA A 207 -7.88 -0.15 -10.77
C ALA A 207 -8.61 0.62 -9.66
N ASP A 208 -9.20 1.75 -10.00
CA ASP A 208 -10.04 2.60 -9.13
C ASP A 208 -11.44 1.97 -8.87
N ALA A 209 -12.30 2.66 -8.12
CA ALA A 209 -13.62 2.15 -7.76
C ALA A 209 -14.54 1.91 -8.98
N GLU A 210 -14.30 2.62 -10.08
CA GLU A 210 -15.05 2.52 -11.33
C GLU A 210 -14.42 1.53 -12.34
N GLY A 211 -13.34 0.85 -11.97
CA GLY A 211 -12.63 -0.11 -12.83
C GLY A 211 -11.71 0.54 -13.87
N GLY A 212 -11.35 1.81 -13.69
CA GLY A 212 -10.28 2.48 -14.41
C GLY A 212 -8.92 1.99 -13.95
N LEU A 213 -8.07 1.52 -14.87
CA LEU A 213 -6.74 1.01 -14.54
C LEU A 213 -5.86 2.16 -14.01
N THR A 214 -5.30 2.01 -12.81
CA THR A 214 -4.51 3.05 -12.13
C THR A 214 -3.03 2.70 -11.99
N LEU A 215 -2.69 1.41 -12.03
CA LEU A 215 -1.30 0.97 -11.82
C LEU A 215 -1.00 -0.31 -12.59
N PHE A 216 0.19 -0.34 -13.19
CA PHE A 216 0.91 -1.55 -13.57
C PHE A 216 2.32 -1.39 -13.02
N ASN A 217 2.86 -2.38 -12.32
CA ASN A 217 4.29 -2.38 -11.99
C ASN A 217 5.15 -2.85 -13.18
N ARG A 218 6.49 -2.86 -13.05
CA ARG A 218 7.43 -3.30 -14.09
C ARG A 218 7.01 -4.58 -14.81
N LEU A 219 6.78 -5.65 -14.05
CA LEU A 219 6.44 -6.95 -14.61
C LEU A 219 5.05 -6.97 -15.22
N GLY A 220 4.07 -6.29 -14.60
CA GLY A 220 2.75 -6.09 -15.20
C GLY A 220 2.84 -5.42 -16.56
N ARG A 221 3.64 -4.34 -16.67
CA ARG A 221 3.87 -3.65 -17.95
C ARG A 221 4.57 -4.54 -18.97
N GLU A 222 5.61 -5.26 -18.56
CA GLU A 222 6.38 -6.15 -19.44
C GLU A 222 5.52 -7.29 -20.00
N TRP A 223 4.79 -7.99 -19.15
CA TRP A 223 3.95 -9.13 -19.54
C TRP A 223 2.77 -8.68 -20.41
N HIS A 224 2.15 -7.57 -20.03
CA HIS A 224 1.09 -6.95 -20.82
C HIS A 224 1.64 -6.00 -21.88
N GLY A 225 2.91 -6.04 -22.28
CA GLY A 225 3.53 -5.20 -23.31
C GLY A 225 3.06 -3.73 -23.34
N VAL A 226 2.87 -3.12 -22.17
CA VAL A 226 2.46 -1.73 -22.01
C VAL A 226 3.73 -0.88 -22.04
N PRO A 227 3.93 -0.01 -23.06
CA PRO A 227 5.13 0.81 -23.12
C PRO A 227 5.21 1.76 -21.92
N GLU A 228 6.42 1.96 -21.39
CA GLU A 228 6.68 2.76 -20.17
C GLU A 228 6.15 4.20 -20.27
N ARG A 229 6.21 4.81 -21.46
CA ARG A 229 5.63 6.14 -21.76
C ARG A 229 4.10 6.26 -21.60
N TYR A 230 3.40 5.13 -21.50
CA TYR A 230 1.96 5.07 -21.27
C TYR A 230 1.60 4.71 -19.82
N ALA A 231 2.58 4.41 -18.96
CA ALA A 231 2.34 4.07 -17.54
C ALA A 231 1.60 5.17 -16.79
N ASP A 232 1.95 6.44 -17.03
CA ASP A 232 1.27 7.61 -16.44
C ASP A 232 -0.07 7.95 -17.12
N ARG A 233 -0.36 7.33 -18.29
CA ARG A 233 -1.60 7.51 -19.08
C ARG A 233 -2.54 6.29 -19.03
N VAL A 234 -2.24 5.28 -18.23
CA VAL A 234 -3.17 4.16 -18.00
C VAL A 234 -4.45 4.63 -17.30
N GLY A 235 -4.42 5.80 -16.65
CA GLY A 235 -5.53 6.48 -15.95
C GLY A 235 -6.74 6.92 -16.80
N GLY A 236 -7.07 6.16 -17.85
CA GLY A 236 -8.30 6.30 -18.63
C GLY A 236 -8.73 5.02 -19.35
N ALA A 237 -7.90 3.96 -19.35
CA ALA A 237 -8.31 2.65 -19.85
C ALA A 237 -9.20 1.98 -18.80
N ARG A 238 -10.50 1.92 -19.08
CA ARG A 238 -11.45 1.21 -18.22
C ARG A 238 -11.38 -0.29 -18.49
N LEU A 239 -11.85 -1.07 -17.52
CA LEU A 239 -12.23 -2.47 -17.71
C LEU A 239 -13.41 -2.58 -18.72
N THR A 240 -13.18 -2.26 -19.99
CA THR A 240 -14.16 -2.36 -21.08
C THR A 240 -13.98 -3.65 -21.88
N GLU A 241 -14.86 -3.85 -22.88
CA GLU A 241 -14.86 -5.02 -23.78
C GLU A 241 -13.49 -5.34 -24.41
N GLN A 242 -12.59 -4.36 -24.52
CA GLN A 242 -11.29 -4.52 -25.19
C GLN A 242 -10.16 -4.98 -24.27
N VAL A 243 -10.35 -5.11 -22.95
CA VAL A 243 -9.25 -5.41 -22.00
C VAL A 243 -8.60 -6.76 -22.31
N ALA A 244 -9.40 -7.80 -22.53
CA ALA A 244 -8.87 -9.13 -22.77
C ALA A 244 -8.11 -9.21 -24.10
N GLU A 245 -8.61 -8.57 -25.15
CA GLU A 245 -7.93 -8.51 -26.45
C GLU A 245 -6.69 -7.62 -26.41
N THR A 246 -6.81 -6.44 -25.78
CA THR A 246 -5.71 -5.49 -25.64
C THR A 246 -4.56 -6.10 -24.87
N PHE A 247 -4.84 -6.85 -23.80
CA PHE A 247 -3.82 -7.41 -22.91
C PHE A 247 -3.52 -8.90 -23.16
N GLY A 248 -4.14 -9.51 -24.17
CA GLY A 248 -3.91 -10.91 -24.56
C GLY A 248 -4.34 -11.94 -23.52
N LEU A 249 -5.38 -11.65 -22.74
CA LEU A 249 -5.80 -12.52 -21.64
C LEU A 249 -6.54 -13.75 -22.17
N CYS A 250 -6.06 -14.94 -21.80
CA CYS A 250 -6.70 -16.20 -22.14
C CYS A 250 -6.76 -17.14 -20.94
N ALA A 251 -7.65 -18.13 -21.02
CA ALA A 251 -7.67 -19.27 -20.14
C ALA A 251 -6.51 -20.23 -20.50
N PRO A 252 -6.12 -21.16 -19.61
CA PRO A 252 -5.03 -22.11 -19.85
C PRO A 252 -5.24 -23.03 -21.07
N ASP A 253 -6.49 -23.19 -21.54
CA ASP A 253 -6.84 -23.94 -22.75
C ASP A 253 -6.67 -23.12 -24.05
N GLY A 254 -6.19 -21.88 -23.95
CA GLY A 254 -5.98 -20.95 -25.06
C GLY A 254 -7.20 -20.11 -25.43
N ARG A 255 -8.37 -20.36 -24.82
CA ARG A 255 -9.58 -19.56 -25.07
C ARG A 255 -9.40 -18.13 -24.55
N ARG A 256 -9.70 -17.13 -25.37
CA ARG A 256 -9.71 -15.72 -24.92
C ARG A 256 -10.72 -15.52 -23.79
N LEU A 257 -10.30 -14.82 -22.73
CA LEU A 257 -11.20 -14.48 -21.62
C LEU A 257 -12.16 -13.39 -22.06
N ARG A 258 -13.38 -13.44 -21.55
CA ARG A 258 -14.29 -12.29 -21.60
C ARG A 258 -13.85 -11.23 -20.58
N PRO A 259 -14.18 -9.94 -20.77
CA PRO A 259 -13.79 -8.87 -19.84
C PRO A 259 -14.18 -9.15 -18.40
N GLU A 260 -15.39 -9.70 -18.19
CA GLU A 260 -15.95 -10.03 -16.88
C GLU A 260 -15.28 -11.27 -16.26
N GLU A 261 -14.64 -12.11 -17.08
CA GLU A 261 -13.87 -13.29 -16.64
C GLU A 261 -12.45 -12.91 -16.19
N SER A 262 -11.99 -11.68 -16.47
CA SER A 262 -10.67 -11.22 -16.03
C SER A 262 -10.60 -11.21 -14.49
N PRO A 263 -9.47 -11.64 -13.88
CA PRO A 263 -9.37 -11.67 -12.41
C PRO A 263 -9.64 -10.31 -11.76
N LEU A 264 -9.28 -9.21 -12.42
CA LEU A 264 -9.50 -7.86 -11.91
C LEU A 264 -10.99 -7.48 -11.93
N ALA A 265 -11.72 -7.77 -13.02
CA ALA A 265 -13.17 -7.53 -13.06
C ALA A 265 -13.92 -8.40 -12.04
N ARG A 266 -13.51 -9.65 -11.87
CA ARG A 266 -14.08 -10.58 -10.90
C ARG A 266 -13.95 -10.11 -9.45
N VAL A 267 -12.94 -9.30 -9.11
CA VAL A 267 -12.84 -8.70 -7.76
C VAL A 267 -14.02 -7.78 -7.46
N TYR A 268 -14.53 -7.04 -8.45
CA TYR A 268 -15.67 -6.14 -8.27
C TYR A 268 -17.01 -6.88 -8.11
N THR A 269 -17.14 -8.07 -8.70
CA THR A 269 -18.38 -8.86 -8.69
C THR A 269 -18.40 -9.95 -7.62
N GLU A 270 -17.27 -10.60 -7.37
CA GLU A 270 -17.11 -11.73 -6.46
C GLU A 270 -16.39 -11.34 -5.14
N GLY A 271 -15.84 -10.12 -5.06
CA GLY A 271 -15.04 -9.67 -3.93
C GLY A 271 -13.60 -10.15 -4.03
N ARG A 272 -13.27 -11.33 -3.49
CA ARG A 272 -11.88 -11.84 -3.49
C ARG A 272 -11.71 -12.97 -4.50
N VAL A 273 -10.65 -12.88 -5.30
CA VAL A 273 -10.26 -13.90 -6.27
C VAL A 273 -8.94 -14.52 -5.82
N ARG A 274 -8.82 -15.85 -5.86
CA ARG A 274 -7.61 -16.56 -5.41
C ARG A 274 -7.22 -17.64 -6.40
N ASP A 275 -5.92 -17.72 -6.65
CA ASP A 275 -5.25 -18.80 -7.38
C ASP A 275 -5.91 -19.17 -8.71
N VAL A 276 -6.39 -18.17 -9.45
CA VAL A 276 -7.00 -18.36 -10.75
C VAL A 276 -5.92 -18.51 -11.79
N ASP A 277 -5.88 -19.67 -12.45
CA ASP A 277 -4.97 -19.91 -13.55
C ASP A 277 -5.48 -19.17 -14.81
N MET A 278 -4.58 -18.43 -15.45
CA MET A 278 -4.81 -17.73 -16.70
C MET A 278 -3.53 -17.75 -17.53
N ALA A 279 -3.58 -17.21 -18.74
CA ALA A 279 -2.41 -17.00 -19.55
C ALA A 279 -2.46 -15.63 -20.24
N ILE A 280 -1.28 -15.14 -20.60
CA ILE A 280 -1.09 -13.99 -21.48
C ILE A 280 -0.47 -14.49 -22.77
N ASP A 281 -1.25 -14.37 -23.85
CA ASP A 281 -0.86 -14.75 -25.20
C ASP A 281 -0.93 -13.52 -26.11
N ARG A 282 0.25 -12.95 -26.38
CA ARG A 282 0.43 -11.69 -27.11
C ARG A 282 1.38 -11.91 -28.29
N PRO A 283 1.05 -11.41 -29.49
CA PRO A 283 1.99 -11.41 -30.61
C PRO A 283 3.29 -10.70 -30.24
N GLY A 284 4.43 -11.32 -30.51
CA GLY A 284 5.77 -10.77 -30.22
C GLY A 284 6.24 -10.92 -28.77
N HIS A 285 5.45 -11.54 -27.89
CA HIS A 285 5.83 -11.86 -26.51
C HIS A 285 5.71 -13.37 -26.25
N PRO A 286 6.54 -13.96 -25.37
CA PRO A 286 6.38 -15.35 -24.96
C PRO A 286 5.01 -15.57 -24.31
N LEU A 287 4.38 -16.72 -24.57
CA LEU A 287 3.22 -17.19 -23.82
C LEU A 287 3.62 -17.32 -22.34
N ARG A 288 2.84 -16.72 -21.45
CA ARG A 288 3.04 -16.86 -20.01
C ARG A 288 1.81 -17.47 -19.36
N VAL A 289 2.02 -18.51 -18.58
CA VAL A 289 0.98 -19.09 -17.72
C VAL A 289 1.11 -18.45 -16.35
N LEU A 290 0.02 -17.84 -15.88
CA LEU A 290 0.00 -17.04 -14.67
C LEU A 290 -0.99 -17.60 -13.66
N ARG A 291 -0.66 -17.41 -12.39
CA ARG A 291 -1.59 -17.56 -11.27
C ARG A 291 -1.96 -16.20 -10.71
N ALA A 292 -3.23 -15.84 -10.80
CA ALA A 292 -3.73 -14.53 -10.39
C ALA A 292 -4.53 -14.61 -9.09
N SER A 293 -4.29 -13.65 -8.20
CA SER A 293 -5.08 -13.41 -6.98
C SER A 293 -5.40 -11.92 -6.87
N GLY A 294 -6.63 -11.61 -6.46
CA GLY A 294 -7.14 -10.25 -6.42
C GLY A 294 -7.93 -9.95 -5.16
N THR A 295 -7.84 -8.71 -4.69
CA THR A 295 -8.54 -8.21 -3.51
C THR A 295 -9.05 -6.79 -3.71
N PRO A 296 -10.22 -6.44 -3.16
CA PRO A 296 -10.70 -5.06 -3.16
C PRO A 296 -9.86 -4.21 -2.20
N VAL A 297 -9.65 -2.95 -2.56
CA VAL A 297 -9.06 -1.92 -1.71
C VAL A 297 -10.22 -1.11 -1.14
N LEU A 298 -10.26 -0.99 0.18
CA LEU A 298 -11.31 -0.29 0.91
C LEU A 298 -10.69 0.89 1.70
N ASP A 299 -11.44 1.97 1.85
CA ASP A 299 -11.09 3.06 2.76
C ASP A 299 -11.36 2.71 4.23
N ALA A 300 -11.04 3.63 5.15
CA ALA A 300 -11.22 3.46 6.59
C ALA A 300 -12.69 3.24 7.00
N GLU A 301 -13.64 3.69 6.18
CA GLU A 301 -15.07 3.52 6.38
C GLU A 301 -15.64 2.28 5.67
N GLY A 302 -14.78 1.46 5.05
CA GLY A 302 -15.15 0.23 4.37
C GLY A 302 -15.75 0.42 2.96
N ARG A 303 -15.65 1.62 2.37
CA ARG A 303 -16.11 1.87 1.01
C ARG A 303 -15.05 1.43 0.01
N LEU A 304 -15.49 0.90 -1.12
CA LEU A 304 -14.62 0.46 -2.21
C LEU A 304 -13.89 1.66 -2.82
N THR A 305 -12.57 1.63 -2.82
CA THR A 305 -11.71 2.63 -3.49
C THR A 305 -11.05 2.07 -4.75
N GLY A 306 -11.05 0.74 -4.90
CA GLY A 306 -10.48 0.09 -6.07
C GLY A 306 -10.24 -1.40 -5.88
N ALA A 307 -9.46 -1.99 -6.76
CA ALA A 307 -9.07 -3.39 -6.72
C ALA A 307 -7.60 -3.55 -7.11
N VAL A 308 -6.94 -4.55 -6.55
CA VAL A 308 -5.58 -4.93 -6.92
C VAL A 308 -5.54 -6.41 -7.25
N VAL A 309 -4.84 -6.75 -8.33
CA VAL A 309 -4.54 -8.12 -8.75
C VAL A 309 -3.03 -8.30 -8.82
N ALA A 310 -2.54 -9.36 -8.19
CA ALA A 310 -1.18 -9.84 -8.34
C ALA A 310 -1.20 -11.12 -9.18
N MET A 311 -0.25 -11.22 -10.10
CA MET A 311 -0.06 -12.34 -11.02
C MET A 311 1.35 -12.87 -10.83
N MET A 312 1.46 -14.17 -10.59
CA MET A 312 2.73 -14.88 -10.52
C MET A 312 2.93 -15.67 -11.80
N ASP A 313 4.10 -15.54 -12.41
CA ASP A 313 4.48 -16.39 -13.54
C ASP A 313 4.80 -17.78 -13.03
N VAL A 314 4.04 -18.76 -13.52
CA VAL A 314 4.19 -20.18 -13.19
C VAL A 314 4.55 -21.00 -14.43
N THR A 315 4.98 -20.36 -15.52
CA THR A 315 5.29 -21.03 -16.79
C THR A 315 6.36 -22.09 -16.59
N ASP A 316 7.54 -21.71 -16.07
CA ASP A 316 8.65 -22.64 -15.85
C ASP A 316 8.26 -23.76 -14.88
N GLN A 317 7.49 -23.44 -13.84
CA GLN A 317 7.00 -24.43 -12.90
C GLN A 317 6.07 -25.44 -13.58
N ARG A 318 5.11 -24.97 -14.39
CA ARG A 318 4.16 -25.82 -15.11
C ARG A 318 4.86 -26.67 -16.17
N GLU A 319 5.82 -26.11 -16.89
CA GLU A 319 6.65 -26.86 -17.83
C GLU A 319 7.47 -27.94 -17.13
N LEU A 320 8.09 -27.62 -15.99
CA LEU A 320 8.85 -28.58 -15.21
C LEU A 320 7.96 -29.67 -14.64
N GLU A 321 6.81 -29.32 -14.06
CA GLU A 321 5.80 -30.28 -13.58
C GLU A 321 5.36 -31.22 -14.71
N ALA A 322 5.08 -30.69 -15.90
CA ALA A 322 4.70 -31.48 -17.06
C ALA A 322 5.84 -32.42 -17.51
N ARG A 323 7.08 -31.92 -17.61
CA ARG A 323 8.26 -32.73 -17.98
C ARG A 323 8.55 -33.82 -16.95
N LEU A 324 8.47 -33.50 -15.65
CA LEU A 324 8.65 -34.48 -14.58
C LEU A 324 7.57 -35.56 -14.63
N ARG A 325 6.32 -35.18 -14.88
CA ARG A 325 5.21 -36.13 -15.03
C ARG A 325 5.41 -37.02 -16.25
N GLU A 326 5.85 -36.46 -17.37
CA GLU A 326 6.15 -37.22 -18.58
C GLU A 326 7.30 -38.20 -18.33
N ALA A 327 8.42 -37.75 -17.77
CA ALA A 327 9.57 -38.58 -17.43
C ALA A 327 9.25 -39.67 -16.38
N ALA A 328 8.35 -39.40 -15.44
CA ALA A 328 7.92 -40.38 -14.45
C ALA A 328 7.05 -41.50 -15.05
N LEU A 329 6.40 -41.27 -16.18
CA LEU A 329 5.41 -42.19 -16.77
C LEU A 329 5.79 -42.72 -18.17
N HIS A 330 6.78 -42.13 -18.85
CA HIS A 330 7.19 -42.48 -20.19
C HIS A 330 8.70 -42.67 -20.30
N ASP A 331 9.13 -43.49 -21.25
CA ASP A 331 10.52 -43.71 -21.62
C ASP A 331 11.02 -42.54 -22.49
N ALA A 332 12.13 -41.92 -22.09
CA ALA A 332 12.62 -40.69 -22.70
C ALA A 332 13.04 -40.84 -24.18
N LEU A 333 13.49 -42.04 -24.59
CA LEU A 333 13.90 -42.28 -25.97
C LEU A 333 12.69 -42.57 -26.87
N THR A 334 11.80 -43.47 -26.46
CA THR A 334 10.74 -43.98 -27.33
C THR A 334 9.40 -43.25 -27.19
N GLY A 335 9.23 -42.44 -26.13
CA GLY A 335 7.96 -41.79 -25.78
C GLY A 335 6.84 -42.76 -25.39
N LEU A 336 7.16 -44.05 -25.25
CA LEU A 336 6.21 -45.07 -24.80
C LEU A 336 6.02 -44.99 -23.29
N PRO A 337 4.86 -45.40 -22.75
CA PRO A 337 4.69 -45.75 -21.34
C PRO A 337 5.90 -46.51 -20.79
N ASN A 338 6.39 -46.09 -19.63
CA ASN A 338 7.46 -46.79 -18.92
C ASN A 338 6.88 -47.91 -18.03
N ARG A 339 7.74 -48.59 -17.27
CA ARG A 339 7.34 -49.65 -16.35
C ARG A 339 6.26 -49.22 -15.33
N ALA A 340 6.31 -47.98 -14.83
CA ALA A 340 5.34 -47.49 -13.85
C ALA A 340 3.95 -47.33 -14.47
N LEU A 341 3.85 -46.66 -15.63
CA LEU A 341 2.57 -46.49 -16.32
C LEU A 341 2.02 -47.82 -16.85
N LEU A 342 2.88 -48.75 -17.32
CA LEU A 342 2.44 -50.08 -17.70
C LEU A 342 1.78 -50.81 -16.53
N ARG A 343 2.40 -50.80 -15.34
CA ARG A 343 1.86 -51.51 -14.17
C ARG A 343 0.46 -51.03 -13.81
N ASP A 344 0.26 -49.72 -13.77
CA ASP A 344 -1.07 -49.10 -13.57
C ASP A 344 -2.08 -49.57 -14.62
N ARG A 345 -1.71 -49.59 -15.90
CA ARG A 345 -2.59 -50.07 -16.98
C ARG A 345 -2.93 -51.56 -16.87
N VAL A 346 -1.98 -52.39 -16.44
CA VAL A 346 -2.22 -53.82 -16.18
C VAL A 346 -3.17 -54.00 -15.01
N GLU A 347 -2.96 -53.29 -13.90
CA GLU A 347 -3.86 -53.32 -12.73
C GLU A 347 -5.29 -52.91 -13.12
N GLN A 348 -5.45 -51.85 -13.92
CA GLN A 348 -6.75 -51.44 -14.45
C GLN A 348 -7.40 -52.52 -15.30
N ALA A 349 -6.66 -53.15 -16.21
CA ALA A 349 -7.19 -54.23 -17.05
C ALA A 349 -7.63 -55.46 -16.24
N LEU A 350 -6.89 -55.81 -15.18
CA LEU A 350 -7.24 -56.90 -14.27
C LEU A 350 -8.50 -56.59 -13.44
N GLN A 351 -8.68 -55.33 -13.02
CA GLN A 351 -9.91 -54.89 -12.36
C GLN A 351 -11.13 -54.99 -13.28
N VAL A 352 -10.98 -54.60 -14.55
CA VAL A 352 -12.03 -54.78 -15.57
C VAL A 352 -12.35 -56.26 -15.76
N GLN A 353 -11.35 -57.13 -15.85
CA GLN A 353 -11.55 -58.58 -15.92
C GLN A 353 -12.33 -59.12 -14.71
N ALA A 354 -12.01 -58.65 -13.50
CA ALA A 354 -12.69 -59.11 -12.29
C ALA A 354 -14.19 -58.74 -12.30
N ARG A 355 -14.55 -57.57 -12.85
CA ARG A 355 -15.93 -57.07 -12.93
C ARG A 355 -16.70 -57.64 -14.11
N GLU A 356 -16.10 -57.64 -15.30
CA GLU A 356 -16.79 -57.92 -16.57
C GLU A 356 -16.48 -59.32 -17.12
N GLY A 357 -15.52 -60.04 -16.52
CA GLY A 357 -15.09 -61.34 -17.00
C GLY A 357 -14.26 -61.30 -18.29
N LEU A 358 -13.89 -60.12 -18.78
CA LEU A 358 -13.09 -59.92 -19.99
C LEU A 358 -11.59 -60.01 -19.67
N PRO A 359 -10.89 -61.09 -20.06
CA PRO A 359 -9.45 -61.22 -19.81
C PRO A 359 -8.63 -60.25 -20.67
N ALA A 360 -7.41 -59.99 -20.23
CA ALA A 360 -6.39 -59.23 -20.95
C ALA A 360 -5.27 -60.17 -21.42
N ALA A 361 -4.68 -59.85 -22.57
CA ALA A 361 -3.46 -60.48 -23.03
C ALA A 361 -2.27 -59.56 -22.81
N LEU A 362 -1.14 -60.12 -22.40
CA LEU A 362 0.14 -59.42 -22.26
C LEU A 362 1.18 -60.13 -23.12
N LEU A 363 1.77 -59.38 -24.05
CA LEU A 363 2.87 -59.84 -24.90
C LEU A 363 4.15 -59.17 -24.38
N TYR A 364 5.16 -59.97 -24.06
CA TYR A 364 6.47 -59.51 -23.64
C TYR A 364 7.46 -59.73 -24.78
N CYS A 365 8.03 -58.65 -25.31
CA CYS A 365 8.85 -58.62 -26.51
C CYS A 365 10.27 -58.16 -26.16
N ASP A 366 11.27 -58.97 -26.50
CA ASP A 366 12.69 -58.64 -26.35
C ASP A 366 13.32 -58.54 -27.74
N LEU A 367 14.09 -57.47 -27.98
CA LEU A 367 14.78 -57.26 -29.26
C LEU A 367 16.00 -58.19 -29.37
N ASP A 368 15.95 -59.14 -30.31
CA ASP A 368 16.99 -60.15 -30.47
C ASP A 368 18.33 -59.50 -30.88
N ASP A 369 19.41 -59.90 -30.19
CA ASP A 369 20.79 -59.45 -30.45
C ASP A 369 21.02 -57.93 -30.39
N PHE A 370 20.25 -57.21 -29.57
CA PHE A 370 20.39 -55.75 -29.41
C PHE A 370 21.81 -55.32 -29.00
N LYS A 371 22.47 -56.09 -28.14
CA LYS A 371 23.87 -55.84 -27.76
C LYS A 371 24.81 -55.91 -28.97
N GLY A 372 24.64 -56.89 -29.86
CA GLY A 372 25.42 -57.01 -31.09
C GLY A 372 25.26 -55.81 -32.02
N ILE A 373 24.05 -55.25 -32.11
CA ILE A 373 23.77 -54.01 -32.85
C ILE A 373 24.60 -52.84 -32.26
N ASN A 374 24.55 -52.65 -30.94
CA ASN A 374 25.32 -51.59 -30.27
C ASN A 374 26.84 -51.78 -30.44
N ASP A 375 27.33 -52.99 -30.23
CA ASP A 375 28.77 -53.29 -30.26
C ASP A 375 29.35 -53.15 -31.69
N THR A 376 28.55 -53.41 -32.72
CA THR A 376 29.00 -53.39 -34.13
C THR A 376 28.77 -52.03 -34.81
N LEU A 377 27.63 -51.39 -34.54
CA LEU A 377 27.16 -50.20 -35.27
C LEU A 377 27.09 -48.94 -34.39
N GLY A 378 27.39 -49.07 -33.09
CA GLY A 378 27.38 -47.98 -32.12
C GLY A 378 25.99 -47.68 -31.52
N HIS A 379 25.99 -46.87 -30.45
CA HIS A 379 24.78 -46.56 -29.70
C HIS A 379 23.69 -45.84 -30.50
N ALA A 380 24.08 -44.97 -31.45
CA ALA A 380 23.11 -44.29 -32.30
C ALA A 380 22.29 -45.28 -33.16
N ALA A 381 22.91 -46.38 -33.62
CA ALA A 381 22.21 -47.45 -34.33
C ALA A 381 21.30 -48.26 -33.40
N GLY A 382 21.72 -48.46 -32.14
CA GLY A 382 20.87 -49.04 -31.10
C GLY A 382 19.63 -48.19 -30.82
N ASP A 383 19.80 -46.89 -30.63
CA ASP A 383 18.69 -45.95 -30.41
C ASP A 383 17.70 -45.95 -31.58
N ALA A 384 18.22 -45.96 -32.83
CA ALA A 384 17.40 -46.10 -34.02
C ALA A 384 16.62 -47.44 -34.06
N ALA A 385 17.23 -48.54 -33.62
CA ALA A 385 16.56 -49.83 -33.53
C ALA A 385 15.42 -49.83 -32.49
N LEU A 386 15.63 -49.20 -31.33
CA LEU A 386 14.62 -49.04 -30.28
C LEU A 386 13.45 -48.16 -30.73
N LEU A 387 13.74 -47.02 -31.38
CA LEU A 387 12.73 -46.15 -31.97
C LEU A 387 11.91 -46.88 -33.04
N ARG A 388 12.56 -47.69 -33.89
CA ARG A 388 11.87 -48.51 -34.89
C ARG A 388 11.01 -49.59 -34.26
N MET A 389 11.48 -50.28 -33.23
CA MET A 389 10.69 -51.26 -32.48
C MET A 389 9.44 -50.60 -31.89
N ALA A 390 9.60 -49.45 -31.23
CA ALA A 390 8.49 -48.68 -30.66
C ALA A 390 7.45 -48.26 -31.72
N ALA A 391 7.90 -47.69 -32.84
CA ALA A 391 7.03 -47.27 -33.94
C ALA A 391 6.29 -48.46 -34.58
N THR A 392 6.98 -49.59 -34.74
CA THR A 392 6.40 -50.83 -35.29
C THR A 392 5.34 -51.41 -34.37
N LEU A 393 5.62 -51.49 -33.06
CA LEU A 393 4.62 -51.97 -32.10
C LEU A 393 3.39 -51.05 -32.05
N ARG A 394 3.57 -49.73 -32.09
CA ARG A 394 2.45 -48.77 -32.12
C ARG A 394 1.59 -48.90 -33.37
N SER A 395 2.17 -49.19 -34.53
CA SER A 395 1.42 -49.28 -35.80
C SER A 395 0.60 -50.56 -35.93
N VAL A 396 0.95 -51.62 -35.20
CA VAL A 396 0.24 -52.91 -35.26
C VAL A 396 -0.79 -53.10 -34.14
N VAL A 397 -0.83 -52.23 -33.14
CA VAL A 397 -1.84 -52.33 -32.07
C VAL A 397 -3.07 -51.47 -32.37
N ARG A 398 -4.19 -51.74 -31.71
CA ARG A 398 -5.44 -50.98 -31.87
C ARG A 398 -5.54 -49.82 -30.84
N PRO A 399 -6.40 -48.81 -31.09
CA PRO A 399 -6.73 -47.79 -30.10
C PRO A 399 -7.38 -48.45 -28.86
N GLY A 400 -6.63 -48.58 -27.77
CA GLY A 400 -7.05 -49.27 -26.54
C GLY A 400 -6.02 -50.25 -26.00
N ASP A 401 -5.11 -50.73 -26.85
CA ASP A 401 -3.94 -51.48 -26.41
C ASP A 401 -2.85 -50.51 -25.90
N THR A 402 -2.02 -50.96 -24.96
CA THR A 402 -0.89 -50.17 -24.44
C THR A 402 0.41 -50.81 -24.87
N VAL A 403 1.29 -50.02 -25.49
CA VAL A 403 2.68 -50.42 -25.78
C VAL A 403 3.58 -49.70 -24.80
N ALA A 404 4.45 -50.43 -24.10
CA ALA A 404 5.36 -49.89 -23.11
C ALA A 404 6.79 -50.36 -23.36
N ARG A 405 7.77 -49.57 -22.92
CA ARG A 405 9.18 -49.99 -22.82
C ARG A 405 9.54 -50.07 -21.33
N ILE A 406 10.02 -51.23 -20.90
CA ILE A 406 10.21 -51.52 -19.46
C ILE A 406 11.64 -51.87 -19.06
N GLY A 407 12.52 -51.96 -20.04
CA GLY A 407 13.94 -52.26 -19.91
C GLY A 407 14.73 -51.69 -21.09
N GLY A 408 15.99 -52.13 -21.24
CA GLY A 408 16.88 -51.67 -22.31
C GLY A 408 16.33 -51.98 -23.69
N ASP A 409 16.06 -53.25 -23.97
CA ASP A 409 15.58 -53.82 -25.22
C ASP A 409 14.21 -54.53 -25.08
N GLU A 410 13.55 -54.32 -23.94
CA GLU A 410 12.31 -54.99 -23.56
C GLU A 410 11.09 -54.09 -23.71
N PHE A 411 10.09 -54.60 -24.43
CA PHE A 411 8.83 -53.94 -24.71
C PHE A 411 7.67 -54.84 -24.29
N VAL A 412 6.57 -54.24 -23.88
CA VAL A 412 5.34 -54.97 -23.52
C VAL A 412 4.17 -54.40 -24.30
N VAL A 413 3.30 -55.29 -24.77
CA VAL A 413 2.00 -54.93 -25.33
C VAL A 413 0.90 -55.52 -24.46
N LEU A 414 0.10 -54.66 -23.86
CA LEU A 414 -1.11 -55.01 -23.12
C LEU A 414 -2.33 -54.84 -24.03
N CYS A 415 -3.12 -55.89 -24.19
CA CYS A 415 -4.34 -55.91 -24.98
C CYS A 415 -5.55 -56.28 -24.11
N PRO A 416 -6.24 -55.29 -23.49
CA PRO A 416 -7.44 -55.54 -22.70
C PRO A 416 -8.56 -56.17 -23.53
N GLY A 417 -9.36 -57.07 -22.95
CA GLY A 417 -10.48 -57.73 -23.63
C GLY A 417 -10.07 -58.76 -24.71
N THR A 418 -8.80 -59.17 -24.74
CA THR A 418 -8.31 -60.22 -25.64
C THR A 418 -8.29 -61.56 -24.91
N ALA A 419 -9.21 -62.47 -25.29
CA ALA A 419 -9.45 -63.72 -24.56
C ALA A 419 -8.90 -64.99 -25.21
N THR A 420 -8.42 -64.93 -26.45
CA THR A 420 -8.07 -66.14 -27.22
C THR A 420 -6.60 -66.16 -27.63
N GLY A 421 -5.96 -67.33 -27.46
CA GLY A 421 -4.58 -67.55 -27.91
C GLY A 421 -4.39 -67.34 -29.43
N SER A 422 -5.44 -67.56 -30.23
CA SER A 422 -5.38 -67.30 -31.67
C SER A 422 -5.32 -65.81 -32.00
N ALA A 423 -5.98 -64.94 -31.23
CA ALA A 423 -5.92 -63.50 -31.42
C ALA A 423 -4.53 -62.95 -31.04
N THR A 424 -3.96 -63.43 -29.94
CA THR A 424 -2.60 -63.05 -29.52
C THR A 424 -1.57 -63.56 -30.51
N GLN A 425 -1.70 -64.79 -31.02
CA GLN A 425 -0.77 -65.33 -32.02
C GLN A 425 -0.79 -64.49 -33.31
N ARG A 426 -1.98 -64.10 -33.81
CA ARG A 426 -2.07 -63.18 -34.97
C ARG A 426 -1.35 -61.86 -34.73
N LEU A 427 -1.39 -61.33 -33.50
CA LEU A 427 -0.66 -60.11 -33.16
C LEU A 427 0.86 -60.35 -33.13
N VAL A 428 1.32 -61.47 -32.56
CA VAL A 428 2.75 -61.87 -32.59
C VAL A 428 3.24 -62.00 -34.03
N ASP A 429 2.48 -62.66 -34.90
CA ASP A 429 2.83 -62.85 -36.31
C ASP A 429 2.93 -61.51 -37.05
N ARG A 430 2.00 -60.59 -36.76
CA ARG A 430 2.01 -59.22 -37.31
C ARG A 430 3.21 -58.41 -36.83
N ILE A 431 3.55 -58.47 -35.54
CA ILE A 431 4.74 -57.83 -34.98
C ILE A 431 6.00 -58.38 -35.68
N THR A 432 6.10 -59.71 -35.77
CA THR A 432 7.25 -60.39 -36.40
C THR A 432 7.40 -60.00 -37.86
N ALA A 433 6.31 -60.01 -38.63
CA ALA A 433 6.34 -59.62 -40.03
C ALA A 433 6.72 -58.15 -40.23
N ALA A 434 6.20 -57.25 -39.38
CA ALA A 434 6.49 -55.82 -39.48
C ALA A 434 7.96 -55.49 -39.13
N LEU A 435 8.54 -56.16 -38.13
CA LEU A 435 9.96 -55.97 -37.76
C LEU A 435 10.93 -56.54 -38.81
N ALA A 436 10.50 -57.53 -39.59
CA ALA A 436 11.31 -58.12 -40.64
C ALA A 436 11.52 -57.17 -41.85
N ILE A 437 10.71 -56.11 -42.00
CA ILE A 437 10.80 -55.15 -43.11
C ILE A 437 11.87 -54.10 -42.80
N PRO A 438 13.03 -54.10 -43.48
CA PRO A 438 14.09 -53.10 -43.27
C PRO A 438 13.60 -51.68 -43.60
N ILE A 439 14.02 -50.68 -42.82
CA ILE A 439 13.76 -49.26 -43.09
C ILE A 439 15.12 -48.58 -43.21
N ASP A 440 15.28 -47.72 -44.22
CA ASP A 440 16.47 -46.86 -44.45
C ASP A 440 17.83 -47.60 -44.43
N GLY A 441 17.90 -48.79 -45.03
CA GLY A 441 19.15 -49.54 -45.18
C GLY A 441 19.68 -50.23 -43.92
N GLY A 442 18.95 -50.17 -42.80
CA GLY A 442 19.29 -50.93 -41.58
C GLY A 442 18.95 -52.42 -41.67
N PRO A 443 19.53 -53.30 -40.84
CA PRO A 443 19.21 -54.72 -40.85
C PRO A 443 17.75 -54.99 -40.42
N PRO A 444 17.13 -56.10 -40.86
CA PRO A 444 15.84 -56.54 -40.34
C PRO A 444 15.94 -56.77 -38.83
N LEU A 445 14.96 -56.28 -38.07
CA LEU A 445 14.91 -56.51 -36.62
C LEU A 445 14.17 -57.82 -36.36
N ARG A 446 14.55 -58.49 -35.27
CA ARG A 446 13.87 -59.68 -34.78
C ARG A 446 13.55 -59.48 -33.31
N SER A 447 12.45 -60.07 -32.87
CA SER A 447 12.13 -60.12 -31.45
C SER A 447 11.72 -61.53 -31.04
N SER A 448 12.02 -61.84 -29.79
CA SER A 448 11.46 -62.97 -29.07
C SER A 448 10.24 -62.49 -28.29
N THR A 449 9.08 -63.10 -28.53
CA THR A 449 7.81 -62.67 -27.91
C THR A 449 7.17 -63.79 -27.11
N GLY A 450 7.00 -63.56 -25.81
CA GLY A 450 6.21 -64.39 -24.91
C GLY A 450 4.80 -63.85 -24.75
N VAL A 451 3.83 -64.73 -24.53
CA VAL A 451 2.43 -64.33 -24.36
C VAL A 451 1.87 -64.94 -23.09
N ALA A 452 1.18 -64.12 -22.29
CA ALA A 452 0.37 -64.58 -21.17
C ALA A 452 -1.05 -64.00 -21.25
N LEU A 453 -2.05 -64.86 -21.04
CA LEU A 453 -3.42 -64.42 -20.78
C LEU A 453 -3.62 -64.27 -19.27
N SER A 454 -4.32 -63.22 -18.87
CA SER A 454 -4.64 -62.96 -17.47
C SER A 454 -5.67 -63.94 -16.90
N ARG A 455 -5.50 -64.29 -15.64
CA ARG A 455 -6.33 -65.24 -14.88
C ARG A 455 -7.00 -64.50 -13.74
N ARG A 456 -8.12 -65.04 -13.25
CA ARG A 456 -8.76 -64.51 -12.04
C ARG A 456 -7.78 -64.62 -10.86
N GLY A 457 -7.60 -63.51 -10.14
CA GLY A 457 -6.69 -63.43 -9.00
C GLY A 457 -5.25 -63.09 -9.35
N ASP A 458 -4.93 -62.85 -10.63
CA ASP A 458 -3.64 -62.28 -11.00
C ASP A 458 -3.51 -60.85 -10.48
N ASP A 459 -2.27 -60.47 -10.20
CA ASP A 459 -1.80 -59.10 -10.08
C ASP A 459 -0.88 -58.75 -11.26
N ALA A 460 -0.44 -57.49 -11.34
CA ALA A 460 0.40 -57.06 -12.46
C ALA A 460 1.73 -57.81 -12.54
N ASP A 461 2.37 -58.06 -11.40
CA ASP A 461 3.69 -58.69 -11.33
C ASP A 461 3.63 -60.16 -11.77
N SER A 462 2.61 -60.91 -11.34
CA SER A 462 2.40 -62.31 -11.74
C SER A 462 2.07 -62.44 -13.24
N LEU A 463 1.30 -61.53 -13.82
CA LEU A 463 1.03 -61.54 -15.26
C LEU A 463 2.27 -61.21 -16.08
N LEU A 464 3.02 -60.18 -15.69
CA LEU A 464 4.28 -59.79 -16.32
C LEU A 464 5.29 -60.93 -16.26
N TYR A 465 5.47 -61.54 -15.08
CA TYR A 465 6.37 -62.67 -14.88
C TYR A 465 6.06 -63.85 -15.80
N ARG A 466 4.77 -64.21 -15.95
CA ARG A 466 4.37 -65.31 -16.85
C ARG A 466 4.67 -65.01 -18.32
N ALA A 467 4.49 -63.76 -18.75
CA ALA A 467 4.77 -63.37 -20.12
C ALA A 467 6.29 -63.33 -20.40
N ASP A 468 7.08 -62.83 -19.45
CA ASP A 468 8.54 -62.84 -19.50
C ASP A 468 9.10 -64.28 -19.55
N ALA A 469 8.61 -65.17 -18.66
CA ALA A 469 9.00 -66.58 -18.68
C ALA A 469 8.69 -67.25 -20.04
N ALA A 470 7.53 -66.98 -20.63
CA ALA A 470 7.17 -67.47 -21.95
C ALA A 470 8.10 -66.90 -23.06
N MET A 471 8.51 -65.63 -22.94
CA MET A 471 9.46 -65.01 -23.88
C MET A 471 10.82 -65.69 -23.79
N TYR A 472 11.28 -65.97 -22.58
CA TYR A 472 12.56 -66.64 -22.34
C TYR A 472 12.57 -68.07 -22.93
N GLU A 473 11.45 -68.80 -22.86
CA GLU A 473 11.30 -70.10 -23.51
C GLU A 473 11.43 -70.01 -25.05
N VAL A 474 10.83 -68.97 -25.66
CA VAL A 474 10.99 -68.69 -27.09
C VAL A 474 12.46 -68.39 -27.42
N LYS A 475 13.14 -67.57 -26.62
CA LYS A 475 14.55 -67.21 -26.83
C LYS A 475 15.48 -68.43 -26.71
N ARG A 476 15.20 -69.36 -25.77
CA ARG A 476 15.94 -70.62 -25.61
C ARG A 476 15.73 -71.59 -26.76
N SER A 477 14.50 -71.73 -27.25
CA SER A 477 14.19 -72.66 -28.35
C SER A 477 14.88 -72.24 -29.66
N ARG A 478 15.02 -70.93 -29.91
CA ARG A 478 15.76 -70.38 -31.06
C ARG A 478 17.28 -70.51 -30.96
N ARG A 479 17.85 -70.61 -29.76
CA ARG A 479 19.29 -70.84 -29.53
C ARG A 479 19.71 -72.30 -29.68
N ARG A 480 18.77 -73.26 -29.63
CA ARG A 480 19.06 -74.67 -29.91
C ARG A 480 19.15 -74.88 -31.42
N PRO A 481 20.22 -75.48 -31.96
CA PRO A 481 20.23 -75.91 -33.36
C PRO A 481 19.08 -76.91 -33.56
N ALA A 482 18.37 -76.82 -34.68
CA ALA A 482 17.44 -77.87 -35.08
C ALA A 482 18.19 -79.22 -35.06
N PRO A 483 17.60 -80.30 -34.51
CA PRO A 483 18.22 -81.61 -34.60
C PRO A 483 18.41 -81.95 -36.09
N ALA A 484 19.64 -82.28 -36.47
CA ALA A 484 19.94 -82.76 -37.82
C ALA A 484 19.05 -83.98 -38.10
N ALA A 485 18.24 -83.88 -39.16
CA ALA A 485 17.42 -84.98 -39.66
C ALA A 485 18.28 -86.01 -40.39
#